data_AF-A0AB38B913-F1
#
_entry.id   AF-A0AB38B913-F1
#
_cell.length_a   1.000
_cell.length_b   1.000
_cell.length_c   1.000
_cell.angle_alpha   90.00
_cell.angle_beta   90.00
_cell.angle_gamma   90.00
#
_symmetry.space_group_name_H-M   'P 1'
#
loop_
_entity.id
_entity.type
_entity.pdbx_description
1 polymer ?
#
loop_
_entity_poly.entity_id
_entity_poly.type
_entity_poly.pdbx_seq_one_letter_code
_entity_poly.pdbx_strand_id
1 'polypeptide(L)' 'MHANRGDRLVVHGRTVGHHDKVVEIVEVLGPNGDPPYRVRAEDGHEAIMSPGPDSVVRHGKATDMDPGR' A
#
# COMPACT_ATOMS: atom_id res chain seq x y z
N MET A 1 -4.51 -10.28 -2.91
CA MET A 1 -4.14 -9.21 -1.96
C MET A 1 -5.04 -8.06 -2.29
N HIS A 2 -5.78 -7.51 -1.33
CA HIS A 2 -6.75 -6.45 -1.59
C HIS A 2 -6.34 -5.17 -0.89
N ALA A 3 -6.40 -4.06 -1.62
CA ALA A 3 -6.08 -2.75 -1.09
C ALA A 3 -7.12 -1.72 -1.54
N ASN A 4 -7.21 -0.63 -0.78
CA ASN A 4 -8.03 0.52 -1.05
C ASN A 4 -7.16 1.77 -1.16
N ARG A 5 -7.74 2.81 -1.76
CA ARG A 5 -7.15 4.15 -1.78
C ARG A 5 -6.96 4.66 -0.34
N GLY A 6 -5.75 5.13 -0.03
CA GLY A 6 -5.33 5.59 1.29
C GLY A 6 -4.59 4.53 2.12
N ASP A 7 -4.55 3.27 1.67
CA ASP A 7 -3.76 2.24 2.33
C ASP A 7 -2.26 2.41 2.06
N ARG A 8 -1.40 1.88 2.94
CA ARG A 8 0.05 1.86 2.71
C ARG A 8 0.51 0.48 2.29
N LEU A 9 1.24 0.40 1.19
CA LEU A 9 1.87 -0.82 0.73
C LEU A 9 3.32 -0.85 1.21
N VAL A 10 3.68 -1.93 1.90
CA VAL A 10 5.06 -2.21 2.32
C VAL A 10 5.60 -3.30 1.42
N VAL A 11 6.66 -2.97 0.68
CA VAL A 11 7.35 -3.94 -0.17
C VAL A 11 8.68 -4.31 0.47
N HIS A 12 8.74 -5.54 0.98
CA HIS A 12 9.96 -6.12 1.52
C HIS A 12 10.92 -6.47 0.37
N GLY A 13 12.06 -5.80 0.30
CA GLY A 13 13.11 -6.16 -0.63
C GLY A 13 13.75 -7.49 -0.24
N ARG A 14 13.80 -8.47 -1.15
CA ARG A 14 14.49 -9.76 -0.90
C ARG A 14 16.01 -9.66 -0.70
N THR A 15 16.60 -8.47 -0.88
CA THR A 15 18.04 -8.24 -0.81
C THR A 15 18.40 -7.47 0.46
N VAL A 16 19.29 -8.02 1.28
CA VAL A 16 19.85 -7.35 2.46
C VAL A 16 20.49 -6.02 2.03
N GLY A 17 20.01 -4.91 2.60
CA GLY A 17 20.47 -3.55 2.29
C GLY A 17 19.53 -2.72 1.40
N HIS A 18 18.46 -3.31 0.85
CA HIS A 18 17.37 -2.53 0.24
C HIS A 18 16.34 -2.21 1.32
N HIS A 19 16.24 -0.94 1.70
CA HIS A 19 15.25 -0.47 2.68
C HIS A 19 13.84 -0.88 2.25
N ASP A 20 13.02 -1.32 3.22
CA ASP A 20 11.60 -1.55 3.01
C ASP A 20 10.97 -0.32 2.34
N LYS A 21 10.38 -0.51 1.17
CA LYS A 21 9.72 0.60 0.46
C LYS A 21 8.30 0.69 0.93
N VAL A 22 7.99 1.76 1.64
CA VAL A 22 6.62 2.11 2.04
C VAL A 22 6.09 3.14 1.07
N VAL A 23 4.98 2.84 0.43
CA VAL A 23 4.31 3.73 -0.52
C VAL A 23 2.82 3.81 -0.19
N GLU A 24 2.21 4.96 -0.43
CA GLU A 24 0.78 5.15 -0.23
C GLU A 24 0.01 4.80 -1.50
N ILE A 25 -1.04 4.00 -1.39
CA ILE A 25 -1.92 3.65 -2.51
C ILE A 25 -2.85 4.83 -2.75
N VAL A 26 -2.58 5.59 -3.81
CA VAL A 26 -3.40 6.75 -4.19
C VAL A 26 -4.56 6.37 -5.09
N GLU A 27 -4.48 5.22 -5.77
CA GLU A 27 -5.55 4.67 -6.60
C GLU A 27 -5.38 3.17 -6.82
N VAL A 28 -6.49 2.44 -6.92
CA VAL A 28 -6.49 1.00 -7.21
C VAL A 28 -7.06 0.80 -8.61
N LEU A 29 -6.24 0.23 -9.50
CA LEU A 29 -6.60 0.09 -10.91
C LEU A 29 -7.06 -1.32 -11.26
N GLY A 30 -6.66 -2.31 -10.47
CA GLY A 30 -7.15 -3.67 -10.64
C GLY A 30 -8.58 -3.85 -10.11
N PRO A 31 -9.30 -4.84 -10.65
CA PRO A 31 -10.66 -5.15 -10.23
C PRO A 31 -10.68 -5.61 -8.78
N ASN A 32 -11.75 -5.30 -8.03
CA ASN A 32 -11.97 -5.79 -6.66
C ASN A 32 -10.82 -5.48 -5.65
N GLY A 33 -10.02 -4.45 -5.89
CA GLY A 33 -8.90 -4.12 -5.00
C GLY A 33 -7.60 -4.86 -5.31
N ASP A 34 -7.51 -5.56 -6.44
CA ASP A 34 -6.30 -6.26 -6.89
C ASP A 34 -5.30 -5.32 -7.61
N PRO A 35 -4.03 -5.75 -7.77
CA PRO A 35 -3.06 -5.02 -8.58
C PRO A 35 -3.52 -4.89 -10.05
N PRO A 36 -3.03 -3.89 -10.80
CA PRO A 36 -2.02 -2.90 -10.40
C PRO A 36 -2.57 -1.78 -9.50
N TYR A 37 -1.68 -1.19 -8.70
CA TYR A 37 -1.96 -0.04 -7.85
C TYR A 37 -1.18 1.18 -8.31
N ARG A 38 -1.82 2.36 -8.28
CA ARG A 38 -1.10 3.62 -8.34
C ARG A 38 -0.67 3.99 -6.94
N VAL A 39 0.62 4.15 -6.76
CA VAL A 39 1.22 4.46 -5.47
C VAL A 39 1.99 5.77 -5.52
N ARG A 40 2.13 6.41 -4.36
CA ARG A 40 2.94 7.59 -4.16
C ARG A 40 4.02 7.30 -3.13
N ALA A 41 5.27 7.51 -3.51
CA ALA A 41 6.41 7.45 -2.60
C ALA A 41 6.46 8.68 -1.69
N GLU A 42 7.21 8.59 -0.60
CA GLU A 42 7.44 9.71 0.33
C GLU A 42 8.08 10.95 -0.32
N ASP A 43 8.89 10.74 -1.37
CA ASP A 43 9.47 11.80 -2.21
C ASP A 43 8.40 12.53 -3.06
N GLY A 44 7.18 12.02 -3.07
CA GLY A 44 6.06 12.55 -3.84
C GLY A 44 5.94 11.95 -5.24
N HIS A 45 6.89 11.13 -5.67
CA HIS A 45 6.85 10.43 -6.95
C HIS A 45 5.71 9.41 -7.01
N GLU A 46 4.92 9.46 -8.08
CA GLU A 46 3.83 8.53 -8.32
C GLU A 46 4.21 7.48 -9.38
N ALA A 47 3.90 6.22 -9.12
CA ALA A 47 4.16 5.13 -10.05
C ALA A 47 3.05 4.08 -10.02
N ILE A 48 2.89 3.37 -11.13
CA ILE A 48 2.05 2.16 -11.19
C ILE A 48 2.92 0.99 -10.75
N MET A 49 2.46 0.23 -9.76
CA MET A 49 3.16 -0.95 -9.31
C MET A 49 2.26 -2.17 -9.19
N SER A 50 2.84 -3.32 -9.51
CA SER A 50 2.24 -4.63 -9.28
C SER A 50 3.06 -5.35 -8.21
N PRO A 51 2.62 -5.31 -6.94
CA PRO A 51 3.34 -5.95 -5.85
C PRO A 51 3.41 -7.48 -5.99
N GLY A 52 4.52 -8.04 -5.53
CA GLY A 52 4.73 -9.49 -5.45
C GLY A 52 4.11 -10.13 -4.20
N PRO A 53 4.23 -11.46 -4.04
CA PRO A 53 3.64 -12.20 -2.92
C PRO A 53 4.18 -11.79 -1.54
N ASP A 54 5.40 -11.23 -1.48
CA ASP A 54 6.04 -10.75 -0.25
C ASP A 54 5.60 -9.32 0.14
N SER A 55 4.63 -8.72 -0.54
CA SER A 55 4.15 -7.37 -0.25
C SER A 55 3.01 -7.38 0.75
N VAL A 56 2.98 -6.39 1.63
CA VAL A 56 2.00 -6.30 2.71
C VAL A 56 1.24 -4.98 2.62
N VAL A 57 -0.08 -5.05 2.58
CA VAL A 57 -0.95 -3.86 2.69
C VAL A 57 -1.19 -3.58 4.17
N ARG A 58 -0.83 -2.37 4.60
CA ARG A 58 -1.17 -1.82 5.91
C ARG A 58 -2.32 -0.85 5.73
N HIS A 59 -3.51 -1.32 6.09
CA HIS A 59 -4.66 -0.44 6.27
C HIS A 59 -4.34 0.52 7.41
N GLY A 60 -4.19 1.79 7.08
CA GLY A 60 -4.07 2.84 8.09
C GLY A 60 -5.36 2.78 8.88
N LYS A 61 -5.30 2.31 10.12
CA LYS A 61 -6.45 2.24 11.03
C LYS A 61 -7.09 3.64 11.00
N ALA A 62 -8.20 3.80 10.27
CA ALA A 62 -9.16 4.83 10.60
C ALA A 62 -9.44 4.55 12.08
N THR A 63 -8.99 5.48 12.92
CA THR A 63 -9.34 5.62 14.33
C THR A 63 -10.52 4.72 14.68
N ASP A 64 -10.35 3.74 15.58
CA ASP A 64 -10.69 4.07 16.96
C ASP A 64 -11.96 4.94 17.01
N MET A 65 -13.04 4.45 16.41
CA MET A 65 -14.38 4.90 16.73
C MET A 65 -14.84 3.89 17.76
N ASP A 66 -14.48 4.18 19.00
CA ASP A 66 -15.16 3.68 20.18
C ASP A 66 -16.68 3.73 19.91
N PRO A 67 -17.41 2.60 19.96
CA PRO A 67 -18.86 2.62 19.94
C PRO A 67 -19.36 3.09 21.31
N GLY A 68 -19.04 4.33 21.66
CA GLY A 68 -19.49 5.03 22.85
C GLY A 68 -20.53 6.08 22.49
N ARG A 69 -21.69 5.67 21.99
CA ARG A 69 -22.93 6.44 22.14
C ARG A 69 -24.18 5.57 22.07
#